data_AF-A0A0F9JSK3-F1
#
_entry.id   AF-A0A0F9JSK3-F1
#
_cell.length_a   1.000
_cell.length_b   1.000
_cell.length_c   1.000
_cell.angle_alpha   90.00
_cell.angle_beta   90.00
_cell.angle_gamma   90.00
#
_symmetry.space_group_name_H-M   'P 1'
#
loop_
_entity.id
_entity.type
_entity.pdbx_description
1 polymer ?
#
loop_
_entity_poly.entity_id
_entity_poly.type
_entity_poly.pdbx_seq_one_letter_code
_entity_poly.pdbx_strand_id
1 'polypeptide(L)'
;MTIEIDDSGTGEIVGNAFIGIRRIETDIIVFKELPVYLFDKYGKTVNAPSFKAIDVIKQGLEELEYDFHEIIHICQGNIFDKVRIYFRQENIPFKKSKIEGILQIEIEKKYLLHLEEIGFTIDPEYESKFLEDYKVRNKCLKIWVSKDYKNRLKYVKAGFKKGFNKLLEFIQRNFNIELEKILEYHIQDSIFTLERFCEKNNYRRPCFYYFIDNSWEIDNNFQSLSLKENKNHLVGVSIRKKNDNNHYLEDFKIEQNDRNSITAIGKGSSRFARDAELRSCIRICKKLKLRFKKFEENNF
;
A
#
# COMPACT_ATOMS: atom_id res chain seq x y z
N MET A 1 19.41 31.06 -0.14
CA MET A 1 18.70 30.44 0.98
C MET A 1 18.66 28.94 0.76
N THR A 2 18.36 28.15 1.81
CA THR A 2 18.46 26.69 1.76
C THR A 2 17.19 26.05 2.29
N ILE A 3 16.66 25.12 1.50
CA ILE A 3 15.55 24.26 1.91
C ILE A 3 16.07 22.85 2.17
N GLU A 4 15.66 22.24 3.27
CA GLU A 4 15.90 20.83 3.57
C GLU A 4 14.63 20.01 3.33
N ILE A 5 14.79 18.79 2.81
CA ILE A 5 13.72 17.82 2.61
C ILE A 5 14.15 16.49 3.21
N ASP A 6 13.35 15.95 4.13
CA ASP A 6 13.57 14.67 4.78
C ASP A 6 12.28 13.87 4.90
N ASP A 7 12.38 12.59 5.28
CA ASP A 7 11.25 11.72 5.51
C ASP A 7 11.31 10.98 6.84
N SER A 8 10.15 10.62 7.37
CA SER A 8 10.02 9.68 8.48
C SER A 8 8.91 8.67 8.25
N GLY A 9 9.07 7.48 8.81
CA GLY A 9 8.11 6.39 8.70
C GLY A 9 8.24 5.58 7.40
N THR A 10 8.97 6.02 6.36
CA THR A 10 8.96 5.30 5.07
C THR A 10 9.54 3.89 5.14
N GLY A 11 10.45 3.64 6.10
CA GLY A 11 11.07 2.33 6.33
C GLY A 11 10.34 1.47 7.37
N GLU A 12 9.43 2.05 8.14
CA GLU A 12 8.67 1.41 9.19
C GLU A 12 7.48 0.63 8.64
N ILE A 13 7.13 -0.50 9.27
CA ILE A 13 6.07 -1.39 8.78
C ILE A 13 4.64 -0.90 9.10
N VAL A 14 4.48 0.08 10.00
CA VAL A 14 3.18 0.56 10.50
C VAL A 14 3.05 2.07 10.33
N GLY A 15 1.82 2.52 10.09
CA GLY A 15 1.43 3.93 10.05
C GLY A 15 1.61 4.56 8.68
N ASN A 16 1.32 5.85 8.58
CA ASN A 16 1.65 6.68 7.43
C ASN A 16 3.17 6.91 7.36
N ALA A 17 3.63 7.56 6.31
CA ALA A 17 4.93 8.20 6.30
C ALA A 17 4.74 9.71 6.16
N PHE A 18 5.77 10.48 6.49
CA PHE A 18 5.72 11.93 6.43
C PHE A 18 6.95 12.45 5.69
N ILE A 19 6.77 13.51 4.92
CA ILE A 19 7.83 14.31 4.33
C ILE A 19 7.85 15.65 5.05
N GLY A 20 9.01 16.04 5.55
CA GLY A 20 9.25 17.35 6.13
C GLY A 20 10.02 18.22 5.16
N ILE A 21 9.65 19.50 5.07
CA ILE A 21 10.28 20.49 4.20
C ILE A 21 10.53 21.72 5.05
N ARG A 22 11.79 22.12 5.22
CA ARG A 22 12.18 23.23 6.12
C ARG A 22 13.02 24.27 5.39
N ARG A 23 12.70 25.54 5.58
CA ARG A 23 13.57 26.66 5.20
C ARG A 23 14.53 26.96 6.35
N ILE A 24 15.83 26.74 6.17
CA ILE A 24 16.83 26.82 7.25
C ILE A 24 16.85 28.21 7.89
N GLU A 25 16.73 29.27 7.09
CA GLU A 25 16.89 30.64 7.55
C GLU A 25 15.76 31.12 8.47
N THR A 26 14.58 30.50 8.38
CA THR A 26 13.37 30.92 9.11
C THR A 26 12.85 29.88 10.09
N ASP A 27 13.39 28.65 10.03
CA ASP A 27 12.89 27.47 10.74
C ASP A 27 11.41 27.12 10.48
N ILE A 28 10.79 27.69 9.45
CA ILE A 28 9.45 27.28 9.01
C ILE A 28 9.54 25.87 8.42
N ILE A 29 8.69 24.97 8.95
CA ILE A 29 8.58 23.58 8.51
C ILE A 29 7.17 23.30 8.00
N VAL A 30 7.09 22.69 6.82
CA VAL A 30 5.87 22.14 6.25
C VAL A 30 5.94 20.62 6.32
N PHE A 31 4.86 20.02 6.83
CA PHE A 31 4.69 18.57 6.90
C PHE A 31 3.70 18.08 5.87
N LYS A 32 4.06 17.01 5.16
CA LYS A 32 3.19 16.34 4.20
C LYS A 32 3.06 14.87 4.51
N GLU A 33 1.83 14.36 4.43
CA GLU A 33 1.54 12.96 4.68
C GLU A 33 1.65 12.13 3.40
N LEU A 34 2.25 10.94 3.53
CA LEU A 34 2.14 9.82 2.61
C LEU A 34 1.29 8.73 3.27
N PRO A 35 0.02 8.59 2.90
CA PRO A 35 -0.86 7.59 3.48
C PRO A 35 -0.30 6.16 3.37
N VAL A 36 -0.53 5.35 4.41
CA VAL A 36 -0.09 3.93 4.52
C VAL A 36 -0.41 3.11 3.28
N TYR A 37 -1.55 3.43 2.68
CA TYR A 37 -2.11 2.71 1.56
C TYR A 37 -1.25 2.82 0.29
N LEU A 38 -0.39 3.83 0.17
CA LEU A 38 0.56 3.95 -0.93
C LEU A 38 1.65 2.88 -0.85
N PHE A 39 1.85 2.30 0.33
CA PHE A 39 2.85 1.29 0.61
C PHE A 39 2.27 -0.13 0.63
N ASP A 40 1.04 -0.32 0.11
CA ASP A 40 0.50 -1.65 -0.14
C ASP A 40 1.25 -2.36 -1.29
N LYS A 41 0.84 -3.59 -1.62
CA LYS A 41 1.50 -4.39 -2.66
C LYS A 41 1.40 -3.76 -4.05
N TYR A 42 0.28 -3.12 -4.36
CA TYR A 42 0.09 -2.45 -5.64
C TYR A 42 0.87 -1.15 -5.70
N GLY A 43 0.75 -0.32 -4.67
CA GLY A 43 1.49 0.93 -4.51
C GLY A 43 2.99 0.72 -4.63
N LYS A 44 3.55 -0.33 -4.01
CA LYS A 44 4.97 -0.67 -4.18
C LYS A 44 5.32 -1.12 -5.60
N THR A 45 4.43 -1.86 -6.28
CA THR A 45 4.65 -2.31 -7.66
C THR A 45 4.72 -1.14 -8.64
N VAL A 46 3.94 -0.08 -8.42
CA VAL A 46 3.90 1.11 -9.28
C VAL A 46 4.75 2.27 -8.75
N ASN A 47 5.54 2.06 -7.68
CA ASN A 47 6.27 3.11 -6.97
C ASN A 47 5.40 4.32 -6.56
N ALA A 48 4.14 4.06 -6.17
CA ALA A 48 3.17 5.09 -5.79
C ALA A 48 3.70 6.05 -4.71
N PRO A 49 4.41 5.61 -3.64
CA PRO A 49 4.95 6.52 -2.64
C PRO A 49 5.89 7.56 -3.24
N SER A 50 6.80 7.15 -4.12
CA SER A 50 7.78 8.05 -4.72
C SER A 50 7.18 9.01 -5.75
N PHE A 51 6.10 8.62 -6.43
CA PHE A 51 5.36 9.56 -7.27
C PHE A 51 4.58 10.56 -6.42
N LYS A 52 3.88 10.09 -5.38
CA LYS A 52 3.17 10.99 -4.47
C LYS A 52 4.10 11.95 -3.75
N ALA A 53 5.33 11.52 -3.46
CA ALA A 53 6.38 12.38 -2.90
C ALA A 53 6.66 13.61 -3.78
N ILE A 54 6.61 13.48 -5.12
CA ILE A 54 6.75 14.63 -6.02
C ILE A 54 5.62 15.63 -5.78
N ASP A 55 4.37 15.14 -5.79
CA ASP A 55 3.19 16.00 -5.66
C ASP A 55 3.20 16.77 -4.34
N VAL A 56 3.48 16.08 -3.23
CA VAL A 56 3.45 16.72 -1.92
C VAL A 56 4.64 17.65 -1.69
N ILE A 57 5.80 17.36 -2.30
CA ILE A 57 6.94 18.28 -2.25
C ILE A 57 6.64 19.56 -3.03
N LYS A 58 6.02 19.47 -4.22
CA LYS A 58 5.57 20.66 -4.95
C LYS A 58 4.68 21.54 -4.08
N GLN A 59 3.66 20.94 -3.46
CA GLN A 59 2.76 21.65 -2.55
C GLN A 59 3.50 22.29 -1.37
N GLY A 60 4.48 21.60 -0.79
CA GLY A 60 5.23 22.16 0.34
C GLY A 60 6.22 23.24 -0.06
N LEU A 61 6.80 23.17 -1.27
CA LEU A 61 7.62 24.25 -1.82
C LEU A 61 6.76 25.49 -2.14
N GLU A 62 5.56 25.29 -2.67
CA GLU A 62 4.57 26.37 -2.85
C GLU A 62 4.19 27.03 -1.53
N GLU A 63 3.92 26.24 -0.47
CA GLU A 63 3.60 26.76 0.87
C GLU A 63 4.76 27.50 1.55
N LEU A 64 6.01 27.17 1.19
CA LEU A 64 7.19 27.90 1.65
C LEU A 64 7.54 29.10 0.77
N GLU A 65 6.75 29.39 -0.26
CA GLU A 65 7.03 30.42 -1.26
C GLU A 65 8.44 30.24 -1.85
N TYR A 66 8.78 29.00 -2.22
CA TYR A 66 10.09 28.65 -2.77
C TYR A 66 10.46 29.52 -3.97
N ASP A 67 11.68 30.06 -3.93
CA ASP A 67 12.29 30.78 -5.04
C ASP A 67 13.34 29.91 -5.75
N PHE A 68 13.42 30.04 -7.08
CA PHE A 68 14.32 29.22 -7.91
C PHE A 68 15.82 29.49 -7.67
N HIS A 69 16.18 30.54 -6.92
CA HIS A 69 17.55 30.81 -6.47
C HIS A 69 17.96 30.04 -5.22
N GLU A 70 17.03 29.34 -4.57
CA GLU A 70 17.30 28.57 -3.36
C GLU A 70 17.82 27.18 -3.67
N ILE A 71 18.78 26.68 -2.90
CA ILE A 71 19.26 25.30 -3.04
C ILE A 71 18.46 24.35 -2.15
N ILE A 72 18.03 23.22 -2.73
CA ILE A 72 17.33 22.18 -1.98
C ILE A 72 18.32 21.08 -1.55
N HIS A 73 18.49 20.90 -0.25
CA HIS A 73 19.14 19.74 0.34
C HIS A 73 18.11 18.63 0.56
N ILE A 74 18.23 17.52 -0.16
CA ILE A 74 17.28 16.40 -0.07
C ILE A 74 17.94 15.14 0.47
N CYS A 75 17.29 14.49 1.43
CA CYS A 75 17.71 13.24 2.04
C CYS A 75 17.99 12.16 1.00
N GLN A 76 18.95 11.29 1.28
CA GLN A 76 19.40 10.22 0.38
C GLN A 76 18.42 9.04 0.27
N GLY A 77 17.34 9.03 1.06
CA GLY A 77 16.29 8.01 1.03
C GLY A 77 15.78 7.71 -0.38
N ASN A 78 15.47 6.42 -0.63
CA ASN A 78 15.01 5.96 -1.94
C ASN A 78 13.60 6.46 -2.30
N ILE A 79 12.81 6.89 -1.30
CA ILE A 79 11.51 7.52 -1.51
C ILE A 79 11.64 8.73 -2.46
N PHE A 80 12.78 9.44 -2.38
CA PHE A 80 13.09 10.65 -3.14
C PHE A 80 13.78 10.40 -4.49
N ASP A 81 14.00 9.15 -4.93
CA ASP A 81 14.68 8.89 -6.21
C ASP A 81 13.96 9.55 -7.39
N LYS A 82 12.63 9.46 -7.44
CA LYS A 82 11.82 10.10 -8.48
C LYS A 82 11.75 11.62 -8.35
N VAL A 83 11.79 12.14 -7.13
CA VAL A 83 11.82 13.59 -6.85
C VAL A 83 13.10 14.20 -7.41
N ARG A 84 14.24 13.54 -7.22
CA ARG A 84 15.51 13.99 -7.79
C ARG A 84 15.53 13.95 -9.31
N ILE A 85 14.86 12.99 -9.94
CA ILE A 85 14.69 12.97 -11.39
C ILE A 85 13.86 14.17 -11.84
N TYR A 86 12.74 14.43 -11.17
CA TYR A 86 11.88 15.58 -11.42
C TYR A 86 12.65 16.91 -11.28
N PHE A 87 13.40 17.11 -10.19
CA PHE A 87 14.20 18.32 -10.01
C PHE A 87 15.21 18.55 -11.13
N ARG A 88 15.85 17.49 -11.65
CA ARG A 88 16.74 17.62 -12.82
C ARG A 88 15.99 18.04 -14.09
N GLN A 89 14.77 17.52 -14.30
CA GLN A 89 13.97 17.83 -15.47
C GLN A 89 13.49 19.29 -15.47
N GLU A 90 13.18 19.83 -14.30
CA GLU A 90 12.73 21.21 -14.12
C GLU A 90 13.87 22.20 -13.85
N ASN A 91 15.13 21.77 -13.92
CA ASN A 91 16.30 22.58 -13.57
C ASN A 91 16.24 23.21 -12.15
N ILE A 92 15.59 22.52 -11.21
CA ILE A 92 15.55 22.91 -9.79
C ILE A 92 16.90 22.57 -9.15
N PRO A 93 17.63 23.54 -8.58
CA PRO A 93 18.93 23.28 -7.96
C PRO A 93 18.78 22.47 -6.67
N PHE A 94 19.44 21.31 -6.62
CA PHE A 94 19.42 20.47 -5.43
C PHE A 94 20.74 19.73 -5.18
N LYS A 95 20.93 19.30 -3.93
CA LYS A 95 22.03 18.46 -3.47
C LYS A 95 21.49 17.29 -2.65
N LYS A 96 22.05 16.10 -2.89
CA LYS A 96 21.84 14.96 -1.99
C LYS A 96 22.60 15.21 -0.69
N SER A 97 21.89 15.24 0.42
CA SER A 97 22.48 15.54 1.73
C SER A 97 22.01 14.51 2.76
N LYS A 98 22.83 14.25 3.78
CA LYS A 98 22.35 13.64 5.01
C LYS A 98 21.69 14.78 5.79
N ILE A 99 20.38 14.67 6.05
CA ILE A 99 19.66 15.67 6.83
C ILE A 99 19.80 15.28 8.29
N GLU A 100 20.21 16.22 9.12
CA GLU A 100 20.41 16.05 10.56
C GLU A 100 19.90 17.31 11.27
N GLY A 101 19.61 17.21 12.56
CA GLY A 101 19.17 18.35 13.38
C GLY A 101 17.67 18.59 13.31
N ILE A 102 17.26 19.86 13.24
CA ILE A 102 15.88 20.29 13.51
C ILE A 102 14.86 19.58 12.63
N LEU A 103 15.06 19.53 11.31
CA LEU A 103 14.09 18.88 10.42
C LEU A 103 13.92 17.40 10.75
N GLN A 104 15.01 16.67 10.97
CA GLN A 104 15.00 15.25 11.31
C GLN A 104 14.24 15.00 12.62
N ILE A 105 14.52 15.80 13.65
CA ILE A 105 13.87 15.69 14.96
C ILE A 105 12.35 15.93 14.84
N GLU A 106 11.95 16.98 14.14
CA GLU A 106 10.54 17.35 14.03
C GLU A 106 9.73 16.39 13.14
N ILE A 107 10.32 15.86 12.06
CA ILE A 107 9.64 14.86 11.22
C ILE A 107 9.51 13.50 11.93
N GLU A 108 10.50 13.12 12.75
CA GLU A 108 10.40 11.92 13.60
C GLU A 108 9.32 12.09 14.67
N LYS A 109 9.26 13.24 15.36
CA LYS A 109 8.15 13.56 16.29
C LYS A 109 6.79 13.49 15.61
N LYS A 110 6.66 14.02 14.39
CA LYS A 110 5.40 13.96 13.64
C LYS A 110 4.97 12.52 13.36
N TYR A 111 5.92 11.64 13.04
CA TYR A 111 5.63 10.22 12.86
C TYR A 111 5.23 9.53 14.18
N LEU A 112 5.86 9.86 15.30
CA LEU A 112 5.49 9.32 16.62
C LEU A 112 4.08 9.74 17.04
N LEU A 113 3.74 11.02 16.88
CA LEU A 113 2.39 11.52 17.16
C LEU A 113 1.35 10.77 16.31
N HIS A 114 1.65 10.50 15.04
CA HIS A 114 0.77 9.69 14.20
C HIS A 114 0.60 8.26 14.72
N LEU A 115 1.66 7.64 15.25
CA LEU A 115 1.54 6.32 15.88
C LEU A 115 0.62 6.39 17.11
N GLU A 116 0.75 7.40 17.95
CA GLU A 116 -0.15 7.62 19.10
C GLU A 116 -1.61 7.82 18.66
N GLU A 117 -1.85 8.61 17.61
CA GLU A 117 -3.18 8.86 17.02
C GLU A 117 -3.86 7.57 16.55
N ILE A 118 -3.11 6.61 16.01
CA ILE A 118 -3.66 5.29 15.61
C ILE A 118 -3.76 4.30 16.78
N GLY A 119 -3.44 4.74 18.01
CA GLY A 119 -3.55 3.96 19.24
C GLY A 119 -2.32 3.10 19.56
N PHE A 120 -1.15 3.43 19.01
CA PHE A 120 0.11 2.81 19.40
C PHE A 120 0.61 3.42 20.71
N THR A 121 0.91 2.55 21.67
CA THR A 121 1.56 2.92 22.93
C THR A 121 2.88 2.16 23.03
N ILE A 122 3.96 2.87 23.34
CA ILE A 122 5.25 2.26 23.60
C ILE A 122 5.16 1.53 24.95
N ASP A 123 5.64 0.29 24.99
CA ASP A 123 5.81 -0.41 26.25
C ASP A 123 6.97 0.24 27.03
N PRO A 124 6.80 0.59 28.32
CA PRO A 124 7.86 1.21 29.12
C PRO A 124 9.21 0.47 29.06
N GLU A 125 9.20 -0.85 28.85
CA GLU A 125 10.43 -1.65 28.67
C GLU A 125 11.29 -1.19 27.48
N TYR A 126 10.66 -0.66 26.43
CA TYR A 126 11.33 -0.29 25.18
C TYR A 126 11.52 1.22 25.00
N GLU A 127 10.97 2.06 25.87
CA GLU A 127 10.91 3.51 25.70
C GLU A 127 12.27 4.15 25.41
N SER A 128 13.29 3.82 26.20
CA SER A 128 14.66 4.33 26.04
C SER A 128 15.32 3.96 24.71
N LYS A 129 14.95 2.83 24.10
CA LYS A 129 15.56 2.32 22.85
C LYS A 129 14.67 2.51 21.63
N PHE A 130 13.42 2.90 21.82
CA PHE A 130 12.43 2.95 20.75
C PHE A 130 12.79 4.01 19.69
N LEU A 131 13.36 5.13 20.11
CA LEU A 131 13.79 6.20 19.20
C LEU A 131 15.11 5.88 18.52
N GLU A 132 16.05 5.29 19.27
CA GLU A 132 17.43 5.08 18.81
C GLU A 132 17.62 3.82 17.96
N ASP A 133 16.85 2.76 18.23
CA ASP A 133 17.02 1.47 17.56
C ASP A 133 15.81 1.12 16.68
N TYR A 134 16.01 1.27 15.37
CA TYR A 134 15.05 0.86 14.34
C TYR A 134 14.57 -0.58 14.49
N LYS A 135 15.42 -1.52 14.94
CA LYS A 135 15.01 -2.92 15.15
C LYS A 135 14.07 -3.04 16.34
N VAL A 136 14.33 -2.32 17.44
CA VAL A 136 13.45 -2.26 18.62
C VAL A 136 12.11 -1.65 18.21
N ARG A 137 12.13 -0.48 17.55
CA ARG A 137 10.92 0.17 17.04
C ARG A 137 10.06 -0.77 16.20
N ASN A 138 10.67 -1.45 15.21
CA ASN A 138 9.94 -2.41 14.39
C ASN A 138 9.44 -3.64 15.15
N LYS A 139 10.13 -4.07 16.22
CA LYS A 139 9.66 -5.15 17.09
C LYS A 139 8.40 -4.70 17.83
N CYS A 140 8.43 -3.53 18.46
CA CYS A 140 7.29 -2.95 19.19
C CYS A 140 6.07 -2.77 18.28
N LEU A 141 6.26 -2.21 17.08
CA LEU A 141 5.18 -2.04 16.09
C LEU A 141 4.55 -3.38 15.69
N LYS A 142 5.36 -4.44 15.48
CA LYS A 142 4.84 -5.78 15.18
C LYS A 142 4.05 -6.37 16.33
N ILE A 143 4.55 -6.23 17.56
CA ILE A 143 3.84 -6.69 18.77
C ILE A 143 2.48 -5.99 18.85
N TRP A 144 2.45 -4.67 18.66
CA TRP A 144 1.21 -3.88 18.70
C TRP A 144 0.20 -4.34 17.65
N VAL A 145 0.63 -4.51 16.39
CA VAL A 145 -0.27 -5.06 15.35
C VAL A 145 -0.77 -6.44 15.75
N SER A 146 0.10 -7.31 16.26
CA SER A 146 -0.25 -8.70 16.54
C SER A 146 -1.28 -8.84 17.67
N LYS A 147 -1.23 -7.97 18.69
CA LYS A 147 -2.21 -7.93 19.79
C LYS A 147 -3.66 -7.70 19.33
N ASP A 148 -3.87 -7.02 18.20
CA ASP A 148 -5.19 -6.83 17.60
C ASP A 148 -5.08 -6.77 16.07
N TYR A 149 -4.62 -7.88 15.49
CA TYR A 149 -4.31 -7.95 14.05
C TYR A 149 -5.54 -7.68 13.18
N LYS A 150 -6.74 -8.07 13.63
CA LYS A 150 -7.99 -7.89 12.88
C LYS A 150 -8.24 -6.42 12.58
N ASN A 151 -8.07 -5.54 13.58
CA ASN A 151 -8.33 -4.11 13.41
C ASN A 151 -7.09 -3.32 12.99
N ARG A 152 -5.88 -3.80 13.29
CA ARG A 152 -4.62 -3.04 13.10
C ARG A 152 -3.89 -3.32 11.81
N LEU A 153 -4.20 -4.41 11.10
CA LEU A 153 -3.54 -4.71 9.82
C LEU A 153 -3.78 -3.65 8.74
N LYS A 154 -4.85 -2.86 8.83
CA LYS A 154 -5.11 -1.71 7.93
C LYS A 154 -4.04 -0.61 8.02
N TYR A 155 -3.28 -0.56 9.11
CA TYR A 155 -2.16 0.38 9.30
C TYR A 155 -0.81 -0.21 8.84
N VAL A 156 -0.80 -1.40 8.24
CA VAL A 156 0.44 -2.08 7.85
C VAL A 156 0.81 -1.80 6.39
N LYS A 157 2.07 -1.46 6.15
CA LYS A 157 2.66 -1.27 4.82
C LYS A 157 2.96 -2.61 4.15
N ALA A 158 1.91 -3.28 3.67
CA ALA A 158 1.95 -4.66 3.15
C ALA A 158 2.84 -4.87 1.91
N GLY A 159 3.26 -3.79 1.23
CA GLY A 159 4.19 -3.82 0.10
C GLY A 159 5.62 -4.19 0.49
N PHE A 160 6.01 -4.04 1.75
CA PHE A 160 7.30 -4.53 2.27
C PHE A 160 7.26 -6.04 2.48
N LYS A 161 7.30 -6.82 1.40
CA LYS A 161 7.13 -8.29 1.40
C LYS A 161 7.85 -9.01 2.54
N LYS A 162 9.14 -8.72 2.75
CA LYS A 162 9.94 -9.36 3.82
C LYS A 162 9.47 -8.95 5.23
N GLY A 163 9.17 -7.67 5.44
CA GLY A 163 8.65 -7.17 6.72
C GLY A 163 7.26 -7.75 7.01
N PHE A 164 6.39 -7.72 6.00
CA PHE A 164 5.03 -8.21 6.09
C PHE A 164 4.96 -9.72 6.36
N ASN A 165 5.74 -10.53 5.64
CA ASN A 165 5.82 -11.97 5.91
C ASN A 165 6.32 -12.26 7.32
N LYS A 166 7.35 -11.54 7.79
CA LYS A 166 7.84 -11.69 9.17
C LYS A 166 6.79 -11.31 10.21
N LEU A 167 5.94 -10.32 9.94
CA LEU A 167 4.82 -9.98 10.81
C LEU A 167 3.82 -11.13 10.86
N LEU A 168 3.45 -11.72 9.72
CA LEU A 168 2.53 -12.86 9.69
C LEU A 168 3.09 -14.09 10.42
N GLU A 169 4.37 -14.41 10.20
CA GLU A 169 5.06 -15.47 10.95
C GLU A 169 5.06 -15.19 12.46
N PHE A 170 5.27 -13.92 12.84
CA PHE A 170 5.24 -13.51 14.25
C PHE A 170 3.83 -13.67 14.84
N ILE A 171 2.79 -13.24 14.13
CA ILE A 171 1.39 -13.39 14.54
C ILE A 171 1.06 -14.88 14.72
N GLN A 172 1.38 -15.71 13.73
CA GLN A 172 1.12 -17.15 13.75
C GLN A 172 1.76 -17.83 14.96
N ARG A 173 3.04 -17.52 15.25
CA ARG A 173 3.79 -18.11 16.37
C ARG A 173 3.26 -17.69 17.73
N ASN A 174 2.89 -16.42 17.91
CA ASN A 174 2.60 -15.86 19.23
C ASN A 174 1.12 -15.91 19.61
N PHE A 175 0.22 -15.99 18.64
CA PHE A 175 -1.23 -15.87 18.88
C PHE A 175 -2.03 -17.11 18.44
N ASN A 176 -1.33 -18.21 18.11
CA ASN A 176 -1.91 -19.49 17.68
C ASN A 176 -3.04 -19.33 16.67
N ILE A 177 -2.84 -18.42 15.70
CA ILE A 177 -3.85 -18.09 14.72
C ILE A 177 -3.90 -19.20 13.69
N GLU A 178 -5.08 -19.80 13.51
CA GLU A 178 -5.36 -20.75 12.44
C GLU A 178 -4.97 -20.12 11.09
N LEU A 179 -4.26 -20.90 10.27
CA LEU A 179 -3.82 -20.52 8.92
C LEU A 179 -4.96 -19.92 8.09
N GLU A 180 -6.19 -20.38 8.30
CA GLU A 180 -7.42 -19.83 7.72
C GLU A 180 -7.56 -18.32 7.88
N LYS A 181 -7.36 -17.77 9.08
CA LYS A 181 -7.52 -16.33 9.33
C LYS A 181 -6.43 -15.50 8.65
N ILE A 182 -5.24 -16.09 8.44
CA ILE A 182 -4.14 -15.46 7.69
C ILE A 182 -4.45 -15.48 6.18
N LEU A 183 -5.03 -16.57 5.68
CA LEU A 183 -5.48 -16.70 4.29
C LEU A 183 -6.66 -15.77 3.99
N GLU A 184 -7.64 -15.67 4.89
CA GLU A 184 -8.77 -14.73 4.80
C GLU A 184 -8.27 -13.29 4.69
N TYR A 185 -7.29 -12.90 5.51
CA TYR A 185 -6.64 -11.60 5.37
C TYR A 185 -5.98 -11.41 4.01
N HIS A 186 -5.21 -12.41 3.55
CA HIS A 186 -4.54 -12.32 2.26
C HIS A 186 -5.52 -12.20 1.09
N ILE A 187 -6.71 -12.76 1.23
CA ILE A 187 -7.83 -12.62 0.31
C ILE A 187 -8.35 -11.18 0.36
N GLN A 188 -8.73 -10.67 1.54
CA GLN A 188 -9.23 -9.31 1.73
C GLN A 188 -8.25 -8.24 1.21
N ASP A 189 -6.96 -8.35 1.54
CA ASP A 189 -5.90 -7.46 1.05
C ASP A 189 -5.83 -7.40 -0.48
N SER A 190 -6.03 -8.54 -1.14
CA SER A 190 -5.95 -8.58 -2.61
C SER A 190 -7.23 -8.10 -3.28
N ILE A 191 -8.38 -8.24 -2.63
CA ILE A 191 -9.65 -7.62 -3.06
C ILE A 191 -9.50 -6.11 -2.97
N PHE A 192 -9.09 -5.58 -1.82
CA PHE A 192 -8.88 -4.15 -1.62
C PHE A 192 -7.88 -3.57 -2.62
N THR A 193 -6.78 -4.29 -2.87
CA THR A 193 -5.79 -3.94 -3.90
C THR A 193 -6.43 -3.86 -5.28
N LEU A 194 -7.33 -4.78 -5.62
CA LEU A 194 -8.02 -4.85 -6.90
C LEU A 194 -9.05 -3.73 -7.05
N GLU A 195 -9.84 -3.44 -6.02
CA GLU A 195 -10.81 -2.35 -6.03
C GLU A 195 -10.13 -1.00 -6.32
N ARG A 196 -9.01 -0.73 -5.66
CA ARG A 196 -8.23 0.49 -5.86
C ARG A 196 -7.58 0.59 -7.23
N PHE A 197 -7.09 -0.54 -7.74
CA PHE A 197 -6.66 -0.60 -9.14
C PHE A 197 -7.80 -0.18 -10.06
N CYS A 198 -9.02 -0.66 -9.79
CA CYS A 198 -10.16 -0.33 -10.63
C CYS A 198 -10.52 1.16 -10.55
N GLU A 199 -10.63 1.71 -9.33
CA GLU A 199 -10.92 3.13 -9.12
C GLU A 199 -9.91 4.04 -9.82
N LYS A 200 -8.61 3.77 -9.65
CA LYS A 200 -7.55 4.60 -10.22
C LYS A 200 -7.56 4.62 -11.75
N ASN A 201 -7.88 3.49 -12.38
CA ASN A 201 -7.80 3.35 -13.83
C ASN A 201 -9.17 3.44 -14.51
N ASN A 202 -10.17 4.00 -13.81
CA ASN A 202 -11.54 4.18 -14.27
C ASN A 202 -12.21 2.86 -14.74
N TYR A 203 -11.91 1.75 -14.06
CA TYR A 203 -12.66 0.52 -14.17
C TYR A 203 -13.79 0.51 -13.14
N ARG A 204 -14.86 -0.25 -13.44
CA ARG A 204 -15.88 -0.61 -12.46
C ARG A 204 -15.23 -1.40 -11.32
N ARG A 205 -15.77 -1.26 -10.10
CA ARG A 205 -15.42 -2.14 -8.98
C ARG A 205 -15.50 -3.61 -9.42
N PRO A 206 -14.55 -4.45 -8.98
CA PRO A 206 -14.52 -5.85 -9.34
C PRO A 206 -15.80 -6.55 -8.85
N CYS A 207 -16.41 -7.34 -9.73
CA CYS A 207 -17.48 -8.27 -9.39
C CYS A 207 -16.88 -9.65 -9.13
N PHE A 208 -17.30 -10.29 -8.03
CA PHE A 208 -16.83 -11.63 -7.67
C PHE A 208 -17.95 -12.63 -7.97
N TYR A 209 -17.59 -13.73 -8.64
CA TYR A 209 -18.54 -14.78 -9.02
C TYR A 209 -18.28 -16.02 -8.19
N TYR A 210 -19.35 -16.48 -7.55
CA TYR A 210 -19.36 -17.71 -6.78
C TYR A 210 -20.28 -18.72 -7.45
N PHE A 211 -19.98 -20.02 -7.30
CA PHE A 211 -20.85 -21.10 -7.79
C PHE A 211 -21.27 -21.97 -6.61
N ILE A 212 -22.40 -21.66 -5.99
CA ILE A 212 -22.85 -22.28 -4.73
C ILE A 212 -24.12 -23.10 -5.04
N ASP A 213 -24.18 -24.34 -4.56
CA ASP A 213 -25.35 -25.22 -4.67
C ASP A 213 -25.95 -25.30 -6.09
N ASN A 214 -25.08 -25.50 -7.09
CA ASN A 214 -25.43 -25.53 -8.52
C ASN A 214 -25.99 -24.23 -9.10
N SER A 215 -25.77 -23.09 -8.44
CA SER A 215 -26.22 -21.78 -8.88
C SER A 215 -25.08 -20.76 -8.87
N TRP A 216 -25.16 -19.75 -9.75
CA TRP A 216 -24.17 -18.66 -9.82
C TRP A 216 -24.63 -17.48 -8.97
N GLU A 217 -23.81 -17.08 -8.01
CA GLU A 217 -24.01 -15.85 -7.24
C GLU A 217 -23.01 -14.77 -7.65
N ILE A 218 -23.47 -13.51 -7.69
CA ILE A 218 -22.64 -12.35 -8.02
C ILE A 218 -22.61 -11.44 -6.79
N ASP A 219 -21.43 -11.30 -6.19
CA ASP A 219 -21.22 -10.29 -5.16
C ASP A 219 -20.67 -9.02 -5.80
N ASN A 220 -21.51 -7.98 -5.81
CA ASN A 220 -21.18 -6.67 -6.37
C ASN A 220 -20.52 -5.73 -5.34
N ASN A 221 -20.51 -6.08 -4.05
CA ASN A 221 -20.10 -5.18 -2.97
C ASN A 221 -19.12 -5.80 -1.95
N PHE A 222 -18.78 -7.10 -2.09
CA PHE A 222 -17.89 -7.86 -1.20
C PHE A 222 -18.00 -7.41 0.27
N GLN A 223 -19.18 -7.62 0.87
CA GLN A 223 -19.35 -7.34 2.28
C GLN A 223 -18.71 -8.47 3.09
N SER A 224 -17.96 -8.14 4.15
CA SER A 224 -17.21 -9.09 4.98
C SER A 224 -17.98 -10.32 5.50
N LEU A 225 -19.33 -10.30 5.48
CA LEU A 225 -20.20 -11.43 5.76
C LEU A 225 -20.14 -12.55 4.69
N SER A 226 -19.87 -12.25 3.42
CA SER A 226 -19.86 -13.27 2.35
C SER A 226 -18.68 -14.24 2.42
N LEU A 227 -17.60 -13.86 3.13
CA LEU A 227 -16.49 -14.77 3.45
C LEU A 227 -16.85 -15.85 4.47
N LYS A 228 -17.92 -15.69 5.26
CA LYS A 228 -18.32 -16.71 6.24
C LYS A 228 -19.27 -17.75 5.67
N GLU A 229 -20.16 -17.35 4.78
CA GLU A 229 -21.23 -18.21 4.24
C GLU A 229 -20.85 -18.86 2.90
N ASN A 230 -20.02 -18.19 2.07
CA ASN A 230 -19.72 -18.62 0.69
C ASN A 230 -18.24 -19.03 0.48
N LYS A 231 -17.66 -19.75 1.46
CA LYS A 231 -16.22 -20.04 1.59
C LYS A 231 -15.57 -20.89 0.49
N ASN A 232 -16.34 -21.70 -0.24
CA ASN A 232 -15.81 -22.84 -1.02
C ASN A 232 -15.94 -22.72 -2.54
N HIS A 233 -16.25 -21.54 -3.09
CA HIS A 233 -16.81 -21.46 -4.44
C HIS A 233 -16.41 -20.23 -5.28
N LEU A 234 -15.29 -19.54 -5.03
CA LEU A 234 -14.92 -18.41 -5.90
C LEU A 234 -14.47 -18.92 -7.28
N VAL A 235 -15.33 -18.80 -8.29
CA VAL A 235 -15.08 -19.32 -9.64
C VAL A 235 -14.46 -18.27 -10.56
N GLY A 236 -14.73 -16.98 -10.33
CA GLY A 236 -14.13 -15.93 -11.14
C GLY A 236 -14.21 -14.51 -10.58
N VAL A 237 -13.45 -13.62 -11.21
CA VAL A 237 -13.47 -12.17 -10.95
C VAL A 237 -13.69 -11.48 -12.28
N SER A 238 -14.62 -10.52 -12.33
CA SER A 238 -14.79 -9.63 -13.49
C SER A 238 -14.50 -8.18 -13.17
N ILE A 239 -13.88 -7.52 -14.14
CA ILE A 239 -13.59 -6.09 -14.13
C ILE A 239 -13.99 -5.51 -15.50
N ARG A 240 -14.62 -4.33 -15.49
CA ARG A 240 -15.12 -3.65 -16.70
C ARG A 240 -14.47 -2.28 -16.83
N LYS A 241 -13.88 -1.98 -17.98
CA LYS A 241 -13.34 -0.62 -18.26
C LYS A 241 -14.47 0.31 -18.69
N LYS A 242 -14.53 1.51 -18.12
CA LYS A 242 -15.39 2.58 -18.63
C LYS A 242 -14.73 3.27 -19.82
N ASN A 243 -15.52 3.65 -20.83
CA ASN A 243 -15.04 4.59 -21.85
C ASN A 243 -15.19 6.04 -21.40
N ASP A 244 -14.73 6.95 -22.24
CA ASP A 244 -14.77 8.40 -22.02
C ASP A 244 -16.20 8.95 -21.87
N ASN A 245 -17.21 8.18 -22.30
CA ASN A 245 -18.64 8.48 -22.16
C ASN A 245 -19.31 7.73 -20.99
N ASN A 246 -18.53 7.15 -20.07
CA ASN A 246 -19.00 6.32 -18.95
C ASN A 246 -19.80 5.05 -19.34
N HIS A 247 -19.80 4.65 -20.60
CA HIS A 247 -20.33 3.37 -21.05
C HIS A 247 -19.31 2.24 -20.86
N TYR A 248 -19.77 1.08 -20.43
CA TYR A 248 -18.92 -0.10 -20.20
C TYR A 248 -18.64 -0.78 -21.53
N LEU A 249 -17.36 -0.90 -21.90
CA LEU A 249 -17.00 -1.42 -23.21
C LEU A 249 -16.91 -2.94 -23.23
N GLU A 250 -16.29 -3.59 -22.23
CA GLU A 250 -16.00 -5.03 -22.29
C GLU A 250 -15.89 -5.69 -20.90
N ASP A 251 -16.35 -6.95 -20.82
CA ASP A 251 -16.23 -7.82 -19.66
C ASP A 251 -14.92 -8.59 -19.74
N PHE A 252 -14.01 -8.35 -18.79
CA PHE A 252 -12.93 -9.29 -18.53
C PHE A 252 -13.43 -10.28 -17.51
N LYS A 253 -13.56 -11.55 -17.90
CA LYS A 253 -13.84 -12.64 -16.97
C LYS A 253 -12.60 -13.50 -16.81
N ILE A 254 -12.18 -13.71 -15.56
CA ILE A 254 -11.09 -14.62 -15.22
C ILE A 254 -11.73 -15.88 -14.63
N GLU A 255 -11.83 -16.93 -15.43
CA GLU A 255 -12.47 -18.20 -15.06
C GLU A 255 -11.44 -19.32 -14.78
N GLN A 256 -11.86 -20.38 -14.07
CA GLN A 256 -11.14 -21.66 -14.04
C GLN A 256 -11.77 -22.52 -15.10
N ASN A 257 -10.97 -23.10 -15.98
CA ASN A 257 -11.44 -24.23 -16.77
C ASN A 257 -11.04 -25.51 -16.03
N ASP A 258 -11.72 -26.63 -16.34
CA ASP A 258 -11.53 -27.97 -15.74
C ASP A 258 -10.08 -28.49 -15.74
N ARG A 259 -9.17 -27.84 -16.46
CA ARG A 259 -7.74 -28.17 -16.57
C ARG A 259 -6.81 -27.28 -15.73
N ASN A 260 -7.32 -26.54 -14.75
CA ASN A 260 -6.54 -25.60 -13.92
C ASN A 260 -5.85 -24.47 -14.71
N SER A 261 -6.24 -24.21 -15.97
CA SER A 261 -5.77 -23.07 -16.74
C SER A 261 -6.63 -21.84 -16.44
N ILE A 262 -5.97 -20.69 -16.21
CA ILE A 262 -6.64 -19.41 -15.97
C ILE A 262 -6.73 -18.68 -17.31
N THR A 263 -7.94 -18.59 -17.85
CA THR A 263 -8.19 -17.97 -19.15
C THR A 263 -8.85 -16.60 -18.94
N ALA A 264 -8.32 -15.57 -19.58
CA ALA A 264 -9.02 -14.28 -19.71
C ALA A 264 -9.96 -14.39 -20.90
N ILE A 265 -11.27 -14.25 -20.66
CA ILE A 265 -12.30 -14.39 -21.68
C ILE A 265 -12.93 -13.01 -21.92
N GLY A 266 -12.96 -12.58 -23.19
CA GLY A 266 -13.53 -11.30 -23.65
C GLY A 266 -13.20 -11.00 -25.12
N LYS A 267 -14.06 -10.22 -25.81
CA LYS A 267 -13.74 -9.66 -27.13
C LYS A 267 -12.49 -8.77 -26.98
N GLY A 268 -11.53 -8.86 -27.90
CA GLY A 268 -10.31 -8.04 -27.89
C GLY A 268 -9.11 -8.57 -27.09
N SER A 269 -9.19 -9.76 -26.46
CA SER A 269 -8.16 -10.34 -25.57
C SER A 269 -6.70 -10.28 -26.07
N SER A 270 -6.47 -10.27 -27.38
CA SER A 270 -5.14 -10.12 -28.01
C SER A 270 -4.57 -8.69 -28.00
N ARG A 271 -5.41 -7.64 -28.06
CA ARG A 271 -5.00 -6.23 -27.85
C ARG A 271 -4.67 -5.95 -26.39
N PHE A 272 -5.39 -6.58 -25.48
CA PHE A 272 -5.28 -6.40 -24.03
C PHE A 272 -4.07 -7.08 -23.38
N ALA A 273 -3.54 -8.15 -23.98
CA ALA A 273 -2.32 -8.82 -23.49
C ALA A 273 -1.08 -7.91 -23.46
N ARG A 274 -1.10 -6.77 -24.16
CA ARG A 274 -0.01 -5.78 -24.20
C ARG A 274 -0.14 -4.67 -23.15
N ASP A 275 -1.30 -4.54 -22.51
CA ASP A 275 -1.55 -3.52 -21.50
C ASP A 275 -0.85 -3.90 -20.18
N ALA A 276 0.03 -3.03 -19.68
CA ALA A 276 0.79 -3.27 -18.45
C ALA A 276 -0.10 -3.21 -17.18
N GLU A 277 -1.15 -2.38 -17.21
CA GLU A 277 -2.09 -2.21 -16.11
C GLU A 277 -2.98 -3.45 -16.01
N LEU A 278 -3.54 -3.91 -17.13
CA LEU A 278 -4.35 -5.12 -17.15
C LEU A 278 -3.55 -6.38 -16.77
N ARG A 279 -2.29 -6.49 -17.19
CA ARG A 279 -1.41 -7.59 -16.75
C ARG A 279 -1.19 -7.59 -15.24
N SER A 280 -1.12 -6.42 -14.62
CA SER A 280 -1.04 -6.28 -13.17
C SER A 280 -2.34 -6.73 -12.49
N CYS A 281 -3.49 -6.35 -13.06
CA CYS A 281 -4.80 -6.81 -12.60
C CYS A 281 -4.96 -8.33 -12.70
N ILE A 282 -4.64 -8.93 -13.84
CA ILE A 282 -4.68 -10.40 -14.04
C ILE A 282 -3.78 -11.09 -13.01
N ARG A 283 -2.59 -10.56 -12.73
CA ARG A 283 -1.68 -11.12 -11.72
C ARG A 283 -2.27 -11.07 -10.31
N ILE A 284 -3.01 -10.02 -9.96
CA ILE A 284 -3.72 -9.90 -8.68
C ILE A 284 -4.85 -10.95 -8.60
N CYS A 285 -5.68 -11.06 -9.64
CA CYS A 285 -6.77 -12.05 -9.70
C CYS A 285 -6.26 -13.50 -9.65
N LYS A 286 -5.15 -13.82 -10.34
CA LYS A 286 -4.52 -15.15 -10.25
C LYS A 286 -4.05 -15.47 -8.83
N LYS A 287 -3.47 -14.50 -8.12
CA LYS A 287 -3.03 -14.67 -6.73
C LYS A 287 -4.20 -14.81 -5.76
N LEU A 288 -5.28 -14.04 -5.96
CA LEU A 288 -6.52 -14.18 -5.22
C LEU A 288 -7.04 -15.61 -5.32
N LYS A 289 -7.19 -16.10 -6.55
CA LYS A 289 -7.70 -17.45 -6.81
C LYS A 289 -6.85 -18.56 -6.17
N LEU A 290 -5.52 -18.47 -6.29
CA LEU A 290 -4.61 -19.42 -5.62
C LEU A 290 -4.74 -19.39 -4.09
N ARG A 291 -5.08 -18.25 -3.50
CA ARG A 291 -5.29 -18.12 -2.05
C ARG A 291 -6.63 -18.70 -1.62
N PHE A 292 -7.70 -18.47 -2.38
CA PHE A 292 -8.98 -19.14 -2.15
C PHE A 292 -8.84 -20.66 -2.25
N LYS A 293 -8.15 -21.18 -3.27
CA LYS A 293 -7.89 -22.62 -3.38
C LYS A 293 -7.14 -23.20 -2.18
N LYS A 294 -6.07 -22.52 -1.75
CA LYS A 294 -5.34 -22.94 -0.54
C LYS A 294 -6.21 -22.86 0.71
N PHE A 295 -7.14 -21.92 0.77
CA PHE A 295 -8.07 -21.83 1.88
C PHE A 295 -9.01 -23.05 1.87
N GLU A 296 -9.57 -23.41 0.71
CA GLU A 296 -10.39 -24.62 0.53
C GLU A 296 -9.63 -25.90 0.92
N GLU A 297 -8.40 -26.10 0.42
CA GLU A 297 -7.57 -27.28 0.73
C GLU A 297 -7.23 -27.44 2.23
N ASN A 298 -7.36 -26.40 3.05
CA ASN A 298 -7.09 -26.45 4.50
C ASN A 298 -8.36 -26.58 5.36
N ASN A 299 -9.56 -26.42 4.79
CA ASN A 299 -10.85 -26.48 5.50
C ASN A 299 -11.60 -27.83 5.31
N PHE A 300 -11.02 -28.78 4.55
CA PHE A 300 -11.58 -30.10 4.25
C PHE A 300 -10.64 -31.23 4.71
#